data_AF-A0A969RRZ3-F1
#
_entry.id   AF-A0A969RRZ3-F1
#
_cell.length_a   1.000
_cell.length_b   1.000
_cell.length_c   1.000
_cell.angle_alpha   90.00
_cell.angle_beta   90.00
_cell.angle_gamma   90.00
#
_symmetry.space_group_name_H-M   'P 1'
#
loop_
_entity.id
_entity.type
_entity.pdbx_description
1 polymer ?
#
loop_
_entity_poly.entity_id
_entity_poly.type
_entity_poly.pdbx_seq_one_letter_code
_entity_poly.pdbx_strand_id
1 'polypeptide(L)'
;MGVLFPEFSLHSYFLQLGKDQLTENLLNEILSDGVHIELSTHYHQLSLKSCLEFVELAQMNDIAIDRSLLQRLAKGLEFYQFMQHPNGEIPLINDADEGDFRYVLKQGSCLFQDESLLWAATLGSEGKPPQILSKYFDRSGYFVFCDTWGKDSETYQHRQHVFYDCAQLGEGTHAHFDLFSFCYYVNGQPAIIDPGRYTYDAIPDQNGINWRKAFKSTAYHNTVEIDGKDQTCYIPKAKPGKFKFGSPIEVLERDFCLGNRSDWVSAKAKSAEYSPIHQRFFLYMHRQYLLILDRVYIDDAQSHQCTLRFHLSPEFIDRVSLKPAEHSVIAIAPALTIHTYQTPGLNAQIESGWASKKYGIKTPAPVIALTQVQSESLCFCTAIAPSTAPQSNLEILSLQRMNDPTDTILLLRVEGILNGQLFYDYFCFSQQNTPAWFQRFGLTFRGHFLGIRIDHQGKLIYLISQKAQQIEIETDFQFTSEVEQSIEWLV
;
A
#
# COMPACT_ATOMS: atom_id res chain seq x y z
N MET A 1 25.17 20.41 23.11
CA MET A 1 26.30 21.32 23.40
C MET A 1 25.85 22.64 24.02
N GLY A 2 25.11 23.50 23.30
CA GLY A 2 24.72 24.82 23.85
C GLY A 2 23.86 24.77 25.13
N VAL A 3 23.06 23.72 25.30
CA VAL A 3 22.26 23.48 26.51
C VAL A 3 23.09 22.87 27.65
N LEU A 4 23.86 21.81 27.35
CA LEU A 4 24.52 20.98 28.37
C LEU A 4 25.81 21.56 28.95
N PHE A 5 26.46 22.49 28.24
CA PHE A 5 27.73 23.09 28.64
C PHE A 5 27.66 24.63 28.57
N PRO A 6 26.81 25.28 29.41
CA PRO A 6 26.64 26.73 29.40
C PRO A 6 27.90 27.50 29.80
N GLU A 7 28.89 26.86 30.43
CA GLU A 7 30.17 27.44 30.82
C GLU A 7 31.11 27.73 29.64
N PHE A 8 30.86 27.15 28.47
CA PHE A 8 31.68 27.41 27.28
C PHE A 8 31.35 28.75 26.65
N SER A 9 32.38 29.51 26.26
CA SER A 9 32.23 30.84 25.65
C SER A 9 31.35 30.88 24.39
N LEU A 10 31.21 29.74 23.70
CA LEU A 10 30.38 29.61 22.49
C LEU A 10 29.01 28.96 22.73
N HIS A 11 28.60 28.71 23.98
CA HIS A 11 27.36 27.98 24.27
C HIS A 11 26.12 28.65 23.64
N SER A 12 26.00 29.98 23.72
CA SER A 12 24.89 30.75 23.15
C SER A 12 24.83 30.64 21.63
N TYR A 13 25.98 30.64 20.96
CA TYR A 13 26.07 30.43 19.52
C TYR A 13 25.59 29.03 19.13
N PHE A 14 26.06 27.98 19.81
CA PHE A 14 25.64 26.61 19.53
C PHE A 14 24.16 26.36 19.85
N LEU A 15 23.63 27.03 20.87
CA LEU A 15 22.21 26.97 21.19
C LEU A 15 21.38 27.59 20.06
N GLN A 16 21.72 28.81 19.63
CA GLN A 16 20.99 29.49 18.56
C GLN A 16 21.09 28.74 17.23
N LEU A 17 22.30 28.31 16.86
CA LEU A 17 22.53 27.52 15.65
C LEU A 17 21.72 26.22 15.67
N GLY A 18 21.73 25.50 16.79
CA GLY A 18 20.97 24.27 16.95
C GLY A 18 19.47 24.50 16.83
N LYS A 19 18.94 25.57 17.44
CA LYS A 19 17.51 25.89 17.36
C LYS A 19 17.09 26.25 15.94
N ASP A 20 17.82 27.15 15.28
CA ASP A 20 17.43 27.68 13.99
C ASP A 20 17.62 26.62 12.90
N GLN A 21 18.81 26.03 12.81
CA GLN A 21 19.14 25.10 11.74
C GLN A 21 18.39 23.78 11.86
N LEU A 22 18.19 23.25 13.08
CA LEU A 22 17.44 22.01 13.25
C LEU A 22 15.96 22.21 12.95
N THR A 23 15.38 23.35 13.36
CA THR A 23 13.99 23.68 13.03
C THR A 23 13.82 23.81 11.51
N GLU A 24 14.70 24.55 10.84
CA GLU A 24 14.68 24.70 9.38
C GLU A 24 14.83 23.34 8.68
N ASN A 25 15.82 22.53 9.08
CA ASN A 25 16.07 21.22 8.47
C ASN A 25 14.87 20.28 8.64
N LEU A 26 14.33 20.16 9.86
CA LEU A 26 13.19 19.26 10.12
C LEU A 26 11.93 19.71 9.37
N LEU A 27 11.72 21.01 9.17
CA LEU A 27 10.59 21.52 8.37
C LEU A 27 10.77 21.28 6.87
N ASN A 28 12.02 21.16 6.40
CA ASN A 28 12.36 20.82 5.02
C ASN A 28 12.35 19.29 4.78
N GLU A 29 12.78 18.49 5.76
CA GLU A 29 12.93 17.03 5.66
C GLU A 29 11.65 16.27 6.01
N ILE A 30 10.69 16.89 6.69
CA ILE A 30 9.37 16.32 6.93
C ILE A 30 8.39 17.05 6.04
N LEU A 31 7.72 16.35 5.12
CA LEU A 31 6.72 16.86 4.18
C LEU A 31 5.47 17.40 4.88
N SER A 32 4.62 18.16 4.17
CA SER A 32 3.49 18.86 4.81
C SER A 32 2.39 17.95 5.34
N ASP A 33 2.39 16.68 4.95
CA ASP A 33 1.57 15.60 5.49
C ASP A 33 2.22 14.84 6.66
N GLY A 34 3.45 15.20 7.03
CA GLY A 34 4.18 14.60 8.16
C GLY A 34 5.16 13.49 7.78
N VAL A 35 5.21 13.06 6.52
CA VAL A 35 6.10 11.97 6.11
C VAL A 35 7.50 12.49 5.83
N HIS A 36 8.53 11.71 6.17
CA HIS A 36 9.92 12.11 5.88
C HIS A 36 10.20 12.08 4.37
N ILE A 37 10.93 13.06 3.83
CA ILE A 37 11.15 13.26 2.37
C ILE A 37 11.80 12.08 1.67
N GLU A 38 12.56 11.25 2.39
CA GLU A 38 13.20 10.05 1.83
C GLU A 38 12.22 8.91 1.58
N LEU A 39 11.00 9.01 2.12
CA LEU A 39 9.94 8.02 2.00
C LEU A 39 10.30 6.62 2.53
N SER A 40 11.35 6.49 3.34
CA SER A 40 11.62 5.25 4.10
C SER A 40 10.89 5.28 5.43
N THR A 41 10.20 4.18 5.73
CA THR A 41 9.46 3.98 6.99
C THR A 41 10.39 3.91 8.20
N HIS A 42 11.57 3.29 8.07
CA HIS A 42 12.56 3.24 9.13
C HIS A 42 13.21 4.61 9.37
N TYR A 43 13.63 5.30 8.30
CA TYR A 43 14.22 6.64 8.44
C TYR A 43 13.23 7.66 8.97
N HIS A 44 11.95 7.52 8.65
CA HIS A 44 10.90 8.32 9.25
C HIS A 44 10.88 8.20 10.79
N GLN A 45 10.94 6.98 11.34
CA GLN A 45 10.98 6.77 12.80
C GLN A 45 12.24 7.38 13.43
N LEU A 46 13.40 7.27 12.77
CA LEU A 46 14.67 7.86 13.24
C LEU A 46 14.60 9.39 13.26
N SER A 47 14.00 10.01 12.24
CA SER A 47 13.80 11.46 12.17
C SER A 47 12.83 11.93 13.25
N LEU A 48 11.72 11.22 13.50
CA LEU A 48 10.79 11.54 14.59
C LEU A 48 11.46 11.43 15.97
N LYS A 49 12.21 10.34 16.20
CA LYS A 49 12.98 10.14 17.43
C LYS A 49 13.90 11.33 17.70
N SER A 50 14.69 11.73 16.70
CA SER A 50 15.64 12.84 16.82
C SER A 50 14.94 14.17 17.10
N CYS A 51 13.79 14.41 16.46
CA CYS A 51 12.96 15.59 16.71
C CYS A 51 12.37 15.60 18.12
N LEU A 52 11.87 14.47 18.62
CA LEU A 52 11.32 14.37 19.98
C LEU A 52 12.40 14.59 21.04
N GLU A 53 13.58 13.98 20.88
CA GLU A 53 14.71 14.19 21.80
C GLU A 53 15.12 15.66 21.86
N PHE A 54 15.06 16.36 20.71
CA PHE A 54 15.29 17.81 20.67
C PHE A 54 14.20 18.60 21.43
N VAL A 55 12.92 18.27 21.21
CA VAL A 55 11.79 18.93 21.88
C VAL A 55 11.84 18.70 23.40
N GLU A 56 12.09 17.46 23.83
CA GLU A 56 12.21 17.11 25.25
C GLU A 56 13.38 17.86 25.90
N LEU A 57 14.55 17.87 25.27
CA LEU A 57 15.71 18.61 25.78
C LEU A 57 15.42 20.10 25.92
N ALA A 58 14.72 20.69 24.96
CA ALA A 58 14.33 22.09 25.02
C ALA A 58 13.34 22.37 26.15
N GLN A 59 12.31 21.52 26.32
CA GLN A 59 11.32 21.64 27.39
C GLN A 59 11.95 21.52 28.78
N MET A 60 12.89 20.59 28.98
CA MET A 60 13.62 20.42 30.25
C MET A 60 14.47 21.65 30.64
N ASN A 61 14.70 22.57 29.70
CA ASN A 61 15.56 23.74 29.88
C ASN A 61 14.83 25.06 29.58
N ASP A 62 13.49 25.06 29.59
CA ASP A 62 12.64 26.24 29.33
C ASP A 62 12.94 26.96 28.00
N ILE A 63 13.39 26.21 26.99
CA ILE A 63 13.68 26.73 25.65
C ILE A 63 12.43 26.62 24.79
N ALA A 64 11.99 27.77 24.28
CA ALA A 64 10.86 27.82 23.34
C ALA A 64 11.18 27.06 22.04
N ILE A 65 10.23 26.20 21.63
CA ILE A 65 10.21 25.48 20.36
C ILE A 65 9.26 26.16 19.39
N ASP A 66 9.62 26.16 18.11
CA ASP A 66 8.76 26.69 17.05
C ASP A 66 7.46 25.88 16.94
N ARG A 67 6.32 26.59 16.91
CA ARG A 67 4.99 25.96 16.83
C ARG A 67 4.80 25.18 15.52
N SER A 68 5.39 25.63 14.43
CA SER A 68 5.30 24.95 13.13
C SER A 68 6.01 23.60 13.16
N LEU A 69 7.12 23.50 13.89
CA LEU A 69 7.82 22.23 14.11
C LEU A 69 6.95 21.25 14.91
N LEU A 70 6.32 21.70 16.00
CA LEU A 70 5.40 20.86 16.78
C LEU A 70 4.21 20.38 15.94
N GLN A 71 3.66 21.23 15.09
CA GLN A 71 2.58 20.86 14.16
C GLN A 71 3.04 19.82 13.14
N ARG A 72 4.26 19.97 12.59
CA ARG A 72 4.84 19.01 11.64
C ARG A 72 5.13 17.66 12.32
N LEU A 73 5.65 17.69 13.54
CA LEU A 73 5.90 16.52 14.36
C LEU A 73 4.62 15.74 14.68
N ALA A 74 3.54 16.44 15.05
CA ALA A 74 2.24 15.80 15.30
C ALA A 74 1.72 15.04 14.07
N LYS A 75 1.86 15.61 12.86
CA LYS A 75 1.52 14.90 11.61
C LYS A 75 2.42 13.70 11.33
N GLY A 76 3.72 13.82 11.63
CA GLY A 76 4.63 12.69 11.51
C GLY A 76 4.28 11.55 12.46
N LEU A 77 3.90 11.86 13.70
CA LEU A 77 3.39 10.86 14.65
C LEU A 77 2.07 10.24 14.20
N GLU A 78 1.17 11.02 13.58
CA GLU A 78 -0.04 10.49 12.92
C GLU A 78 0.36 9.49 11.82
N PHE A 79 1.30 9.83 10.94
CA PHE A 79 1.79 8.87 9.93
C PHE A 79 2.36 7.60 10.58
N TYR A 80 3.18 7.72 11.63
CA TYR A 80 3.72 6.55 12.31
C TYR A 80 2.60 5.67 12.91
N GLN A 81 1.61 6.28 13.56
CA GLN A 81 0.45 5.56 14.09
C GLN A 81 -0.28 4.75 13.01
N PHE A 82 -0.50 5.34 11.83
CA PHE A 82 -1.18 4.64 10.73
C PHE A 82 -0.29 3.59 10.07
N MET A 83 0.98 3.87 9.79
CA MET A 83 1.85 2.92 9.08
C MET A 83 2.20 1.69 9.93
N GLN A 84 2.19 1.81 11.26
CA GLN A 84 2.55 0.72 12.16
C GLN A 84 1.63 -0.50 11.95
N HIS A 85 2.25 -1.66 11.74
CA HIS A 85 1.54 -2.92 11.73
C HIS A 85 0.92 -3.21 13.10
N PRO A 86 -0.18 -3.98 13.14
CA PRO A 86 -0.86 -4.29 14.40
C PRO A 86 0.00 -5.01 15.45
N ASN A 87 1.05 -5.72 15.06
CA ASN A 87 2.02 -6.33 15.98
C ASN A 87 3.10 -5.36 16.51
N GLY A 88 3.07 -4.09 16.09
CA GLY A 88 4.04 -3.06 16.48
C GLY A 88 5.20 -2.87 15.51
N GLU A 89 5.41 -3.79 14.57
CA GLU A 89 6.39 -3.67 13.48
C GLU A 89 5.94 -2.59 12.46
N ILE A 90 6.71 -2.41 11.39
CA ILE A 90 6.40 -1.50 10.28
C ILE A 90 6.54 -2.22 8.94
N PRO A 91 5.84 -1.76 7.88
CA PRO A 91 6.15 -2.19 6.53
C PRO A 91 7.56 -1.70 6.16
N LEU A 92 8.37 -2.57 5.55
CA LEU A 92 9.79 -2.29 5.26
C LEU A 92 9.99 -1.57 3.91
N ILE A 93 9.23 -0.49 3.70
CA ILE A 93 9.24 0.28 2.44
C ILE A 93 10.54 1.05 2.28
N ASN A 94 11.07 1.06 1.06
CA ASN A 94 12.35 1.67 0.71
C ASN A 94 13.50 1.11 1.57
N ASP A 95 14.52 1.91 1.90
CA ASP A 95 15.56 1.46 2.81
C ASP A 95 15.05 1.38 4.25
N ALA A 96 14.49 0.23 4.62
CA ALA A 96 14.01 -0.05 5.96
C ALA A 96 14.54 -1.37 6.53
N ASP A 97 14.67 -1.40 7.85
CA ASP A 97 14.94 -2.60 8.67
C ASP A 97 13.87 -2.65 9.77
N GLU A 98 13.70 -3.82 10.41
CA GLU A 98 12.84 -3.95 11.58
C GLU A 98 13.38 -3.18 12.79
N GLY A 99 12.48 -2.75 13.68
CA GLY A 99 12.82 -2.14 14.96
C GLY A 99 11.57 -1.79 15.77
N ASP A 100 11.68 -1.78 17.10
CA ASP A 100 10.61 -1.32 17.99
C ASP A 100 10.83 0.15 18.38
N PHE A 101 10.06 1.03 17.73
CA PHE A 101 10.06 2.46 18.00
C PHE A 101 8.78 2.91 18.72
N ARG A 102 7.97 2.01 19.31
CA ARG A 102 6.70 2.39 19.96
C ARG A 102 6.85 3.43 21.07
N TYR A 103 8.03 3.53 21.67
CA TYR A 103 8.34 4.59 22.64
C TYR A 103 8.23 5.99 22.03
N VAL A 104 8.48 6.18 20.73
CA VAL A 104 8.29 7.45 20.00
C VAL A 104 6.81 7.84 19.99
N LEU A 105 5.91 6.89 19.73
CA LEU A 105 4.45 7.13 19.82
C LEU A 105 4.03 7.44 21.26
N LYS A 106 4.60 6.74 22.25
CA LYS A 106 4.32 6.98 23.67
C LYS A 106 4.78 8.38 24.11
N GLN A 107 5.98 8.80 23.71
CA GLN A 107 6.48 10.17 23.94
C GLN A 107 5.59 11.20 23.26
N GLY A 108 5.20 10.96 22.01
CA GLY A 108 4.25 11.79 21.27
C GLY A 108 2.91 11.93 21.98
N SER A 109 2.37 10.83 22.51
CA SER A 109 1.13 10.85 23.31
C SER A 109 1.26 11.75 24.54
N CYS A 110 2.36 11.64 25.29
CA CYS A 110 2.61 12.51 26.45
C CYS A 110 2.73 13.99 26.04
N LEU A 111 3.46 14.27 24.96
CA LEU A 111 3.72 15.62 24.47
C LEU A 111 2.45 16.33 23.97
N PHE A 112 1.60 15.60 23.24
CA PHE A 112 0.40 16.16 22.60
C PHE A 112 -0.90 15.84 23.32
N GLN A 113 -0.85 15.08 24.43
CA GLN A 113 -2.02 14.56 25.15
C GLN A 113 -2.97 13.78 24.23
N ASP A 114 -2.40 13.00 23.30
CA ASP A 114 -3.14 12.26 22.30
C ASP A 114 -3.30 10.79 22.72
N GLU A 115 -4.51 10.42 23.14
CA GLU A 115 -4.85 9.05 23.56
C GLU A 115 -4.78 8.04 22.42
N SER A 116 -4.85 8.49 21.16
CA SER A 116 -4.73 7.61 20.00
C SER A 116 -3.31 7.18 19.74
N LEU A 117 -2.34 8.06 19.96
CA LEU A 117 -0.92 7.69 19.92
C LEU A 117 -0.60 6.66 21.02
N LEU A 118 -1.22 6.78 22.21
CA LEU A 118 -1.10 5.78 23.27
C LEU A 118 -1.73 4.44 22.88
N TRP A 119 -2.89 4.46 22.22
CA TRP A 119 -3.54 3.26 21.69
C TRP A 119 -2.62 2.47 20.77
N ALA A 120 -2.00 3.12 19.79
CA ALA A 120 -1.05 2.46 18.91
C ALA A 120 0.22 2.04 19.65
N ALA A 121 0.82 2.91 20.47
CA ALA A 121 2.04 2.61 21.24
C ALA A 121 1.91 1.36 22.13
N THR A 122 0.71 1.12 22.66
CA THR A 122 0.40 0.02 23.60
C THR A 122 -0.34 -1.14 22.93
N LEU A 123 -0.42 -1.13 21.59
CA LEU A 123 -1.07 -2.17 20.78
C LEU A 123 -2.50 -2.44 21.24
N GLY A 124 -3.27 -1.38 21.49
CA GLY A 124 -4.69 -1.43 21.85
C GLY A 124 -4.99 -1.76 23.31
N SER A 125 -4.02 -1.66 24.23
CA SER A 125 -4.27 -1.91 25.65
C SER A 125 -4.60 -0.65 26.48
N GLU A 126 -4.09 0.52 26.10
CA GLU A 126 -4.34 1.80 26.80
C GLU A 126 -4.67 2.93 25.80
N GLY A 127 -5.37 3.98 26.24
CA GLY A 127 -5.76 5.09 25.37
C GLY A 127 -7.07 4.84 24.62
N LYS A 128 -7.26 5.50 23.47
CA LYS A 128 -8.49 5.41 22.65
C LYS A 128 -8.13 5.36 21.17
N PRO A 129 -8.77 4.49 20.36
CA PRO A 129 -8.46 4.40 18.94
C PRO A 129 -8.80 5.68 18.16
N PRO A 130 -8.14 5.95 17.03
CA PRO A 130 -8.58 6.95 16.07
C PRO A 130 -10.02 6.69 15.58
N GLN A 131 -10.71 7.75 15.15
CA GLN A 131 -12.07 7.64 14.60
C GLN A 131 -12.09 7.18 13.14
N ILE A 132 -11.05 7.51 12.37
CA ILE A 132 -10.94 7.13 10.95
C ILE A 132 -10.15 5.83 10.80
N LEU A 133 -10.53 5.01 9.84
CA LEU A 133 -9.91 3.70 9.58
C LEU A 133 -8.91 3.73 8.43
N SER A 134 -9.08 4.68 7.51
CA SER A 134 -8.27 4.81 6.31
C SER A 134 -7.74 6.24 6.21
N LYS A 135 -6.49 6.38 5.75
CA LYS A 135 -5.81 7.67 5.66
C LYS A 135 -5.00 7.76 4.37
N TYR A 136 -5.05 8.94 3.77
CA TYR A 136 -4.20 9.34 2.65
C TYR A 136 -3.23 10.43 3.11
N PHE A 137 -1.94 10.23 2.80
CA PHE A 137 -0.86 11.18 3.03
C PHE A 137 -0.51 11.80 1.68
N ASP A 138 -0.94 13.05 1.49
CA ASP A 138 -1.13 13.64 0.16
C ASP A 138 0.16 14.10 -0.54
N ARG A 139 1.23 14.33 0.22
CA ARG A 139 2.54 14.69 -0.33
C ARG A 139 3.40 13.47 -0.57
N SER A 140 3.39 12.51 0.34
CA SER A 140 4.12 11.26 0.18
C SER A 140 3.45 10.34 -0.82
N GLY A 141 2.12 10.41 -0.99
CA GLY A 141 1.38 9.49 -1.84
C GLY A 141 1.09 8.13 -1.20
N TYR A 142 1.13 8.05 0.13
CA TYR A 142 0.81 6.82 0.86
C TYR A 142 -0.65 6.71 1.24
N PHE A 143 -1.18 5.50 1.09
CA PHE A 143 -2.49 5.12 1.61
C PHE A 143 -2.33 4.04 2.67
N VAL A 144 -3.09 4.19 3.76
CA VAL A 144 -3.20 3.16 4.78
C VAL A 144 -4.68 2.82 4.95
N PHE A 145 -5.01 1.53 4.92
CA PHE A 145 -6.36 1.02 5.14
C PHE A 145 -6.41 0.06 6.32
N CYS A 146 -7.42 0.19 7.17
CA CYS A 146 -7.69 -0.72 8.29
C CYS A 146 -9.14 -1.20 8.24
N ASP A 147 -9.43 -2.41 8.70
CA ASP A 147 -10.81 -2.86 8.90
C ASP A 147 -11.43 -2.34 10.19
N THR A 148 -10.62 -2.28 11.25
CA THR A 148 -10.97 -1.79 12.58
C THR A 148 -9.70 -1.33 13.30
N TRP A 149 -9.86 -0.67 14.45
CA TRP A 149 -8.77 -0.44 15.41
C TRP A 149 -8.79 -1.44 16.57
N GLY A 150 -9.70 -2.41 16.57
CA GLY A 150 -9.91 -3.31 17.71
C GLY A 150 -10.54 -2.59 18.90
N LYS A 151 -10.93 -3.37 19.91
CA LYS A 151 -11.48 -2.90 21.20
C LYS A 151 -10.56 -3.18 22.38
N ASP A 152 -9.55 -4.00 22.16
CA ASP A 152 -8.57 -4.48 23.13
C ASP A 152 -7.30 -4.93 22.36
N SER A 153 -6.26 -5.34 23.09
CA SER A 153 -4.98 -5.69 22.46
C SER A 153 -5.05 -6.93 21.57
N GLU A 154 -5.92 -7.88 21.88
CA GLU A 154 -6.08 -9.09 21.08
C GLU A 154 -6.71 -8.76 19.71
N THR A 155 -7.84 -8.04 19.74
CA THR A 155 -8.54 -7.62 18.52
C THR A 155 -7.78 -6.56 17.73
N TYR A 156 -6.98 -5.71 18.39
CA TYR A 156 -6.05 -4.81 17.71
C TYR A 156 -5.04 -5.60 16.89
N GLN A 157 -4.35 -6.56 17.50
CA GLN A 157 -3.28 -7.31 16.82
C GLN A 157 -3.78 -8.22 15.68
N HIS A 158 -5.05 -8.60 15.67
CA HIS A 158 -5.63 -9.43 14.59
C HIS A 158 -6.34 -8.62 13.50
N ARG A 159 -6.40 -7.29 13.62
CA ARG A 159 -6.99 -6.40 12.61
C ARG A 159 -6.25 -6.52 11.27
N GLN A 160 -6.96 -6.25 10.19
CA GLN A 160 -6.37 -6.11 8.88
C GLN A 160 -5.74 -4.73 8.73
N HIS A 161 -4.57 -4.68 8.09
CA HIS A 161 -3.85 -3.45 7.81
C HIS A 161 -3.17 -3.54 6.46
N VAL A 162 -3.38 -2.53 5.62
CA VAL A 162 -2.80 -2.43 4.29
C VAL A 162 -2.04 -1.12 4.20
N PHE A 163 -0.80 -1.19 3.75
CA PHE A 163 0.00 -0.03 3.38
C PHE A 163 0.19 -0.05 1.87
N TYR A 164 -0.27 0.97 1.15
CA TYR A 164 -0.24 1.04 -0.31
C TYR A 164 0.56 2.25 -0.79
N ASP A 165 1.55 1.98 -1.65
CA ASP A 165 2.46 2.97 -2.22
C ASP A 165 1.93 3.52 -3.56
N CYS A 166 1.59 4.81 -3.57
CA CYS A 166 1.33 5.60 -4.79
C CYS A 166 2.23 6.84 -4.85
N ALA A 167 3.40 6.78 -4.20
CA ALA A 167 4.34 7.86 -4.04
C ALA A 167 5.12 8.17 -5.31
N GLN A 168 5.57 9.42 -5.46
CA GLN A 168 6.72 9.66 -6.32
C GLN A 168 7.98 9.11 -5.65
N LEU A 169 9.05 8.90 -6.44
CA LEU A 169 10.33 8.43 -5.91
C LEU A 169 10.83 9.39 -4.81
N GLY A 170 11.11 8.85 -3.61
CA GLY A 170 11.59 9.63 -2.47
C GLY A 170 12.93 10.32 -2.71
N GLU A 171 13.20 11.37 -1.95
CA GLU A 171 14.46 12.11 -2.07
C GLU A 171 15.67 11.30 -1.57
N GLY A 172 16.86 11.60 -2.13
CA GLY A 172 18.10 10.92 -1.75
C GLY A 172 18.29 9.56 -2.42
N THR A 173 18.98 8.64 -1.73
CA THR A 173 19.38 7.32 -2.30
C THR A 173 18.66 6.14 -1.67
N HIS A 174 17.73 6.40 -0.76
CA HIS A 174 17.03 5.39 0.00
C HIS A 174 15.81 4.82 -0.72
N ALA A 175 15.28 5.51 -1.74
CA ALA A 175 14.14 5.08 -2.53
C ALA A 175 14.39 3.80 -3.35
N HIS A 176 13.39 2.92 -3.44
CA HIS A 176 13.33 1.70 -4.24
C HIS A 176 12.42 1.96 -5.45
N PHE A 177 12.31 1.00 -6.37
CA PHE A 177 11.47 1.12 -7.57
C PHE A 177 10.17 0.34 -7.38
N ASP A 178 9.44 0.77 -6.36
CA ASP A 178 8.33 0.09 -5.70
C ASP A 178 6.99 0.78 -5.90
N LEU A 179 6.86 1.67 -6.89
CA LEU A 179 5.59 2.35 -7.17
C LEU A 179 4.49 1.31 -7.42
N PHE A 180 3.35 1.52 -6.77
CA PHE A 180 2.20 0.61 -6.72
C PHE A 180 2.41 -0.66 -5.89
N SER A 181 3.54 -0.85 -5.22
CA SER A 181 3.71 -1.91 -4.22
C SER A 181 2.78 -1.70 -3.03
N PHE A 182 2.52 -2.78 -2.28
CA PHE A 182 1.75 -2.73 -1.04
C PHE A 182 2.20 -3.81 -0.07
N CYS A 183 1.94 -3.60 1.22
CA CYS A 183 2.03 -4.61 2.27
C CYS A 183 0.63 -4.93 2.80
N TYR A 184 0.38 -6.18 3.15
CA TYR A 184 -0.89 -6.62 3.73
C TYR A 184 -0.63 -7.48 4.98
N TYR A 185 -1.06 -6.96 6.12
CA TYR A 185 -1.10 -7.65 7.39
C TYR A 185 -2.52 -8.18 7.63
N VAL A 186 -2.63 -9.48 7.89
CA VAL A 186 -3.91 -10.18 8.03
C VAL A 186 -3.74 -11.43 8.87
N ASN A 187 -4.77 -11.80 9.64
CA ASN A 187 -4.75 -12.96 10.53
C ASN A 187 -3.55 -12.93 11.51
N GLY A 188 -3.25 -11.75 12.07
CA GLY A 188 -2.25 -11.58 13.13
C GLY A 188 -0.78 -11.57 12.66
N GLN A 189 -0.51 -11.51 11.36
CA GLN A 189 0.86 -11.50 10.83
C GLN A 189 0.99 -10.77 9.49
N PRO A 190 2.18 -10.24 9.14
CA PRO A 190 2.48 -9.78 7.79
C PRO A 190 2.33 -10.96 6.81
N ALA A 191 1.57 -10.78 5.73
CA ALA A 191 1.28 -11.83 4.77
C ALA A 191 1.83 -11.52 3.37
N ILE A 192 1.56 -10.31 2.85
CA ILE A 192 2.25 -9.72 1.71
C ILE A 192 3.18 -8.64 2.26
N ILE A 193 4.46 -8.71 1.90
CA ILE A 193 5.50 -7.87 2.50
C ILE A 193 6.28 -7.11 1.42
N ASP A 194 6.92 -6.03 1.83
CA ASP A 194 8.10 -5.53 1.13
C ASP A 194 9.34 -6.29 1.62
N PRO A 195 10.27 -6.70 0.74
CA PRO A 195 11.44 -7.48 1.14
C PRO A 195 12.47 -6.69 1.96
N GLY A 196 12.36 -5.36 2.08
CA GLY A 196 13.30 -4.53 2.83
C GLY A 196 14.60 -4.27 2.06
N ARG A 197 15.66 -3.81 2.74
CA ARG A 197 16.84 -3.27 2.05
C ARG A 197 18.02 -4.21 1.87
N TYR A 198 18.15 -5.21 2.74
CA TYR A 198 19.31 -6.11 2.90
C TYR A 198 20.66 -5.45 3.13
N THR A 199 21.23 -4.75 2.16
CA THR A 199 22.60 -4.24 2.21
C THR A 199 22.72 -2.85 1.63
N TYR A 200 23.78 -2.12 2.01
CA TYR A 200 24.25 -0.93 1.31
C TYR A 200 25.40 -1.25 0.35
N ASP A 201 25.95 -2.46 0.43
CA ASP A 201 27.04 -2.90 -0.41
C ASP A 201 26.52 -3.22 -1.82
N ALA A 202 26.94 -2.40 -2.78
CA ALA A 202 26.63 -2.58 -4.19
C ALA A 202 27.69 -3.39 -4.95
N ILE A 203 28.65 -4.00 -4.25
CA ILE A 203 29.59 -4.95 -4.85
C ILE A 203 28.85 -6.27 -5.11
N PRO A 204 28.91 -6.83 -6.33
CA PRO A 204 28.34 -8.14 -6.61
C PRO A 204 28.94 -9.24 -5.72
N ASP A 205 28.11 -10.19 -5.31
CA ASP A 205 28.59 -11.36 -4.57
C ASP A 205 29.39 -12.33 -5.47
N GLN A 206 29.80 -13.46 -4.90
CA GLN A 206 30.54 -14.51 -5.61
C GLN A 206 29.81 -15.10 -6.83
N ASN A 207 28.49 -14.94 -6.93
CA ASN A 207 27.68 -15.37 -8.07
C ASN A 207 27.42 -14.21 -9.06
N GLY A 208 28.03 -13.05 -8.84
CA GLY A 208 27.84 -11.86 -9.67
C GLY A 208 26.56 -11.08 -9.37
N ILE A 209 25.86 -11.37 -8.26
CA ILE A 209 24.60 -10.71 -7.93
C ILE A 209 24.88 -9.42 -7.15
N ASN A 210 24.50 -8.28 -7.72
CA ASN A 210 24.45 -7.02 -6.99
C ASN A 210 23.17 -6.95 -6.15
N TRP A 211 23.27 -7.36 -4.89
CA TRP A 211 22.10 -7.42 -4.00
C TRP A 211 21.53 -6.05 -3.63
N ARG A 212 22.35 -5.00 -3.57
CA ARG A 212 21.85 -3.62 -3.37
C ARG A 212 20.91 -3.21 -4.50
N LYS A 213 21.26 -3.54 -5.74
CA LYS A 213 20.41 -3.29 -6.91
C LYS A 213 19.18 -4.21 -6.88
N ALA A 214 19.36 -5.49 -6.57
CA ALA A 214 18.26 -6.47 -6.60
C ALA A 214 17.13 -6.08 -5.63
N PHE A 215 17.43 -5.79 -4.37
CA PHE A 215 16.40 -5.41 -3.39
C PHE A 215 15.70 -4.08 -3.71
N LYS A 216 16.31 -3.20 -4.53
CA LYS A 216 15.68 -1.97 -5.03
C LYS A 216 14.84 -2.15 -6.28
N SER A 217 15.00 -3.28 -6.97
CA SER A 217 14.44 -3.50 -8.30
C SER A 217 12.94 -3.66 -8.26
N THR A 218 12.23 -3.27 -9.33
CA THR A 218 10.77 -3.46 -9.43
C THR A 218 10.39 -4.94 -9.31
N ALA A 219 11.27 -5.87 -9.71
CA ALA A 219 11.07 -7.30 -9.54
C ALA A 219 10.97 -7.76 -8.07
N TYR A 220 11.48 -6.97 -7.13
CA TYR A 220 11.45 -7.26 -5.70
C TYR A 220 10.21 -6.70 -4.98
N HIS A 221 9.29 -6.05 -5.69
CA HIS A 221 8.11 -5.43 -5.08
C HIS A 221 6.78 -5.96 -5.62
N ASN A 222 5.69 -5.64 -4.93
CA ASN A 222 4.35 -6.19 -5.19
C ASN A 222 3.64 -5.46 -6.33
N THR A 223 4.28 -5.36 -7.49
CA THR A 223 3.83 -4.56 -8.65
C THR A 223 4.12 -5.29 -9.97
N VAL A 224 3.85 -4.65 -11.10
CA VAL A 224 4.12 -5.20 -12.43
C VAL A 224 5.51 -4.78 -12.89
N GLU A 225 6.36 -5.76 -13.19
CA GLU A 225 7.61 -5.58 -13.93
C GLU A 225 7.33 -5.72 -15.43
N ILE A 226 7.87 -4.81 -16.25
CA ILE A 226 7.71 -4.80 -17.71
C ILE A 226 9.07 -5.01 -18.37
N ASP A 227 9.18 -6.01 -19.24
CA ASP A 227 10.38 -6.38 -20.00
C ASP A 227 11.65 -6.63 -19.15
N GLY A 228 11.48 -7.04 -17.89
CA GLY A 228 12.60 -7.23 -16.96
C GLY A 228 13.29 -5.92 -16.57
N LYS A 229 12.59 -4.78 -16.69
CA LYS A 229 13.11 -3.46 -16.39
C LYS A 229 12.51 -2.88 -15.12
N ASP A 230 13.34 -2.12 -14.42
CA ASP A 230 12.92 -1.29 -13.31
C ASP A 230 12.08 -0.10 -13.79
N GLN A 231 11.13 0.34 -12.96
CA GLN A 231 10.35 1.56 -13.20
C GLN A 231 11.23 2.81 -13.35
N THR A 232 12.38 2.83 -12.68
CA THR A 232 13.41 3.88 -12.77
C THR A 232 14.77 3.22 -12.92
N CYS A 233 15.61 3.72 -13.82
CA CYS A 233 16.93 3.11 -14.04
C CYS A 233 17.85 3.22 -12.81
N TYR A 234 18.41 2.10 -12.35
CA TYR A 234 19.57 2.09 -11.45
C TYR A 234 20.87 2.25 -12.22
N ILE A 235 21.59 3.36 -12.01
CA ILE A 235 22.83 3.67 -12.73
C ILE A 235 24.03 3.57 -11.77
N PRO A 236 24.85 2.50 -11.86
CA PRO A 236 26.11 2.41 -11.11
C PRO A 236 27.07 3.54 -11.51
N LYS A 237 27.81 4.07 -10.54
CA LYS A 237 28.87 5.06 -10.78
C LYS A 237 30.23 4.36 -10.90
N ALA A 238 31.20 5.05 -11.51
CA ALA A 238 32.57 4.55 -11.69
C ALA A 238 33.28 4.20 -10.37
N LYS A 239 32.90 4.84 -9.25
CA LYS A 239 33.37 4.44 -7.92
C LYS A 239 32.54 3.25 -7.44
N PRO A 240 33.16 2.10 -7.12
CA PRO A 240 32.46 0.96 -6.56
C PRO A 240 31.59 1.36 -5.36
N GLY A 241 30.39 0.81 -5.25
CA GLY A 241 29.46 1.11 -4.16
C GLY A 241 28.61 2.38 -4.34
N LYS A 242 28.85 3.21 -5.37
CA LYS A 242 28.04 4.41 -5.62
C LYS A 242 27.09 4.22 -6.79
N PHE A 243 25.92 4.83 -6.71
CA PHE A 243 24.91 4.84 -7.78
C PHE A 243 24.23 6.21 -7.88
N LYS A 244 23.37 6.35 -8.89
CA LYS A 244 22.33 7.37 -8.97
C LYS A 244 21.10 6.77 -9.64
N PHE A 245 19.97 7.43 -9.50
CA PHE A 245 18.77 7.10 -10.24
C PHE A 245 18.77 7.79 -11.61
N GLY A 246 18.14 7.13 -12.59
CA GLY A 246 17.77 7.72 -13.88
C GLY A 246 16.59 8.68 -13.74
N SER A 247 15.88 8.89 -14.84
CA SER A 247 14.63 9.66 -14.80
C SER A 247 13.60 8.90 -13.96
N PRO A 248 13.01 9.54 -12.93
CA PRO A 248 12.04 8.87 -12.07
C PRO A 248 10.78 8.51 -12.87
N ILE A 249 10.12 7.43 -12.45
CA ILE A 249 8.76 7.11 -12.90
C ILE A 249 7.79 8.25 -12.52
N GLU A 250 6.93 8.63 -13.46
CA GLU A 250 5.99 9.73 -13.29
C GLU A 250 4.58 9.20 -12.99
N VAL A 251 3.99 9.63 -11.87
CA VAL A 251 2.56 9.40 -11.57
C VAL A 251 1.74 10.45 -12.34
N LEU A 252 0.99 9.99 -13.35
CA LEU A 252 0.24 10.84 -14.27
C LEU A 252 -1.13 11.26 -13.71
N GLU A 253 -1.83 10.30 -13.11
CA GLU A 253 -3.19 10.47 -12.61
C GLU A 253 -3.33 9.72 -11.28
N ARG A 254 -4.08 10.30 -10.35
CA ARG A 254 -4.47 9.67 -9.08
C ARG A 254 -5.87 10.11 -8.73
N ASP A 255 -6.71 9.15 -8.39
CA ASP A 255 -8.08 9.35 -7.94
C ASP A 255 -8.39 8.31 -6.87
N PHE A 256 -9.22 8.66 -5.89
CA PHE A 256 -9.51 7.77 -4.77
C PHE A 256 -10.83 8.13 -4.06
N CYS A 257 -11.35 7.17 -3.30
CA CYS A 257 -12.40 7.38 -2.32
C CYS A 257 -12.05 6.61 -1.06
N LEU A 258 -12.05 7.30 0.08
CA LEU A 258 -11.96 6.68 1.40
C LEU A 258 -13.37 6.63 1.99
N GLY A 259 -14.05 5.51 1.78
CA GLY A 259 -15.46 5.33 2.15
C GLY A 259 -15.66 4.77 3.55
N ASN A 260 -16.92 4.59 3.94
CA ASN A 260 -17.25 4.02 5.24
C ASN A 260 -16.96 2.51 5.25
N ARG A 261 -17.38 1.80 4.20
CA ARG A 261 -17.21 0.35 4.08
C ARG A 261 -16.20 -0.05 3.03
N SER A 262 -15.97 0.74 1.98
CA SER A 262 -14.94 0.42 1.00
C SER A 262 -14.05 1.60 0.70
N ASP A 263 -12.77 1.32 0.47
CA ASP A 263 -11.79 2.31 0.02
C ASP A 263 -11.29 1.90 -1.36
N TRP A 264 -11.15 2.84 -2.29
CA TRP A 264 -10.48 2.56 -3.56
C TRP A 264 -9.51 3.65 -3.97
N VAL A 265 -8.47 3.26 -4.69
CA VAL A 265 -7.47 4.13 -5.29
C VAL A 265 -7.23 3.67 -6.72
N SER A 266 -7.20 4.62 -7.66
CA SER A 266 -6.81 4.40 -9.04
C SER A 266 -5.67 5.34 -9.37
N ALA A 267 -4.52 4.79 -9.78
CA ALA A 267 -3.38 5.60 -10.19
C ALA A 267 -2.74 5.08 -11.46
N LYS A 268 -2.27 5.99 -12.31
CA LYS A 268 -1.56 5.71 -13.57
C LYS A 268 -0.15 6.24 -13.52
N ALA A 269 0.80 5.49 -14.06
CA ALA A 269 2.19 5.90 -14.10
C ALA A 269 2.90 5.54 -15.41
N LYS A 270 3.89 6.34 -15.77
CA LYS A 270 4.71 6.18 -16.97
C LYS A 270 6.20 6.18 -16.61
N SER A 271 6.91 5.17 -17.08
CA SER A 271 8.37 5.07 -16.96
C SER A 271 9.07 5.70 -18.17
N ALA A 272 10.33 6.11 -17.97
CA ALA A 272 11.24 6.44 -19.07
C ALA A 272 11.93 5.19 -19.67
N GLU A 273 11.86 4.04 -18.99
CA GLU A 273 12.59 2.81 -19.36
C GLU A 273 11.84 1.93 -20.37
N TYR A 274 10.53 2.12 -20.50
CA TYR A 274 9.64 1.37 -21.38
C TYR A 274 8.42 2.22 -21.79
N SER A 275 7.81 1.86 -22.92
CA SER A 275 6.65 2.55 -23.51
C SER A 275 5.33 2.28 -22.79
N PRO A 276 5.01 1.06 -22.30
CA PRO A 276 3.69 0.81 -21.72
C PRO A 276 3.40 1.64 -20.48
N ILE A 277 2.13 2.03 -20.31
CA ILE A 277 1.65 2.76 -19.14
C ILE A 277 0.99 1.78 -18.19
N HIS A 278 1.39 1.81 -16.91
CA HIS A 278 0.80 0.96 -15.87
C HIS A 278 -0.26 1.75 -15.09
N GLN A 279 -1.46 1.21 -15.00
CA GLN A 279 -2.50 1.66 -14.09
C GLN A 279 -2.82 0.57 -13.08
N ARG A 280 -2.82 0.91 -11.79
CA ARG A 280 -3.38 0.07 -10.74
C ARG A 280 -4.68 0.67 -10.22
N PHE A 281 -5.73 -0.14 -10.21
CA PHE A 281 -6.94 0.10 -9.41
C PHE A 281 -6.91 -0.84 -8.21
N PHE A 282 -6.98 -0.29 -7.01
CA PHE A 282 -6.84 -0.98 -5.74
C PHE A 282 -8.08 -0.71 -4.90
N LEU A 283 -8.91 -1.72 -4.65
CA LEU A 283 -10.15 -1.61 -3.88
C LEU A 283 -10.08 -2.52 -2.66
N TYR A 284 -10.28 -1.95 -1.48
CA TYR A 284 -10.55 -2.69 -0.25
C TYR A 284 -12.06 -2.81 -0.05
N MET A 285 -12.64 -3.90 -0.53
CA MET A 285 -14.09 -4.08 -0.59
C MET A 285 -14.65 -4.50 0.76
N HIS A 286 -15.59 -3.70 1.28
CA HIS A 286 -16.26 -3.91 2.57
C HIS A 286 -15.31 -4.02 3.77
N ARG A 287 -14.05 -3.60 3.62
CA ARG A 287 -12.95 -3.87 4.56
C ARG A 287 -12.77 -5.37 4.85
N GLN A 288 -13.04 -6.22 3.85
CA GLN A 288 -13.00 -7.68 3.98
C GLN A 288 -11.93 -8.32 3.09
N TYR A 289 -11.79 -7.84 1.87
CA TYR A 289 -10.85 -8.39 0.89
C TYR A 289 -10.42 -7.32 -0.12
N LEU A 290 -9.31 -7.56 -0.82
CA LEU A 290 -8.75 -6.68 -1.83
C LEU A 290 -9.17 -7.13 -3.22
N LEU A 291 -9.58 -6.19 -4.08
CA LEU A 291 -9.69 -6.37 -5.53
C LEU A 291 -8.68 -5.43 -6.19
N ILE A 292 -7.76 -6.00 -6.95
CA ILE A 292 -6.67 -5.27 -7.62
C ILE A 292 -6.76 -5.53 -9.13
N LEU A 293 -6.79 -4.46 -9.91
CA LEU A 293 -6.67 -4.52 -11.37
C LEU A 293 -5.39 -3.81 -11.79
N ASP A 294 -4.49 -4.56 -12.41
CA ASP A 294 -3.28 -4.03 -13.02
C ASP A 294 -3.45 -3.99 -14.53
N ARG A 295 -3.73 -2.82 -15.07
CA ARG A 295 -3.83 -2.57 -16.50
C ARG A 295 -2.49 -2.09 -17.03
N VAL A 296 -1.98 -2.75 -18.05
CA VAL A 296 -0.81 -2.32 -18.81
C VAL A 296 -1.28 -1.91 -20.18
N TYR A 297 -1.26 -0.60 -20.45
CA TYR A 297 -1.63 -0.04 -21.74
C TYR A 297 -0.44 -0.10 -22.68
N ILE A 298 -0.59 -0.81 -23.79
CA ILE A 298 0.41 -0.97 -24.85
C ILE A 298 -0.12 -0.25 -26.10
N ASP A 299 0.60 0.77 -26.54
CA ASP A 299 0.26 1.62 -27.69
C ASP A 299 1.30 1.56 -28.82
N ASP A 300 2.28 0.66 -28.71
CA ASP A 300 3.26 0.39 -29.75
C ASP A 300 3.06 -1.00 -30.39
N ALA A 301 3.88 -1.31 -31.40
CA ALA A 301 3.78 -2.56 -32.17
C ALA A 301 4.62 -3.71 -31.58
N GLN A 302 5.18 -3.54 -30.38
CA GLN A 302 6.07 -4.52 -29.75
C GLN A 302 5.29 -5.47 -28.85
N SER A 303 5.87 -6.65 -28.63
CA SER A 303 5.38 -7.58 -27.62
C SER A 303 6.14 -7.32 -26.32
N HIS A 304 5.40 -7.17 -25.23
CA HIS A 304 5.95 -6.91 -23.91
C HIS A 304 5.73 -8.10 -22.98
N GLN A 305 6.75 -8.42 -22.18
CA GLN A 305 6.62 -9.39 -21.10
C GLN A 305 6.27 -8.64 -19.80
N CYS A 306 5.08 -8.88 -19.28
CA CYS A 306 4.62 -8.30 -18.02
C CYS A 306 4.60 -9.39 -16.94
N THR A 307 5.25 -9.13 -15.80
CA THR A 307 5.26 -10.04 -14.66
C THR A 307 4.75 -9.34 -13.41
N LEU A 308 3.58 -9.76 -12.93
CA LEU A 308 3.03 -9.32 -11.64
C LEU A 308 3.57 -10.24 -10.53
N ARG A 309 4.12 -9.65 -9.46
CA ARG A 309 4.61 -10.41 -8.30
C ARG A 309 3.87 -10.09 -7.00
N PHE A 310 3.80 -11.11 -6.14
CA PHE A 310 3.42 -10.99 -4.74
C PHE A 310 4.47 -11.68 -3.86
N HIS A 311 5.24 -10.87 -3.13
CA HIS A 311 6.24 -11.29 -2.16
C HIS A 311 5.56 -11.61 -0.84
N LEU A 312 5.61 -12.88 -0.46
CA LEU A 312 4.95 -13.37 0.74
C LEU A 312 5.91 -13.47 1.91
N SER A 313 5.37 -13.48 3.12
CA SER A 313 6.15 -13.61 4.34
C SER A 313 7.10 -14.82 4.32
N PRO A 314 8.36 -14.69 4.80
CA PRO A 314 9.28 -15.83 4.97
C PRO A 314 8.69 -16.97 5.79
N GLU A 315 7.79 -16.67 6.72
CA GLU A 315 7.07 -17.67 7.53
C GLU A 315 6.16 -18.60 6.69
N PHE A 316 5.95 -18.27 5.41
CA PHE A 316 5.14 -19.06 4.48
C PHE A 316 5.99 -19.94 3.57
N ILE A 317 7.33 -19.94 3.72
CA ILE A 317 8.22 -20.81 2.94
C ILE A 317 7.73 -22.26 2.97
N ASP A 318 7.70 -22.92 1.81
CA ASP A 318 7.20 -24.29 1.59
C ASP A 318 5.73 -24.54 2.00
N ARG A 319 4.96 -23.51 2.36
CA ARG A 319 3.54 -23.60 2.74
C ARG A 319 2.60 -22.88 1.78
N VAL A 320 3.11 -22.53 0.60
CA VAL A 320 2.35 -21.87 -0.47
C VAL A 320 2.13 -22.87 -1.59
N SER A 321 0.90 -22.93 -2.13
CA SER A 321 0.57 -23.79 -3.27
C SER A 321 -0.22 -23.03 -4.31
N LEU A 322 -0.02 -23.38 -5.59
CA LEU A 322 -0.85 -22.91 -6.70
C LEU A 322 -1.83 -24.02 -7.08
N LYS A 323 -3.10 -23.65 -7.23
CA LYS A 323 -4.16 -24.53 -7.70
C LYS A 323 -4.86 -23.91 -8.91
N PRO A 324 -4.97 -24.61 -10.04
CA PRO A 324 -5.86 -24.18 -11.10
C PRO A 324 -7.32 -24.33 -10.64
N ALA A 325 -8.13 -23.34 -10.97
CA ALA A 325 -9.58 -23.36 -10.86
C ALA A 325 -10.20 -23.04 -12.23
N GLU A 326 -11.51 -23.21 -12.38
CA GLU A 326 -12.20 -23.07 -13.67
C GLU A 326 -11.90 -21.76 -14.41
N HIS A 327 -11.78 -20.66 -13.67
CA HIS A 327 -11.56 -19.32 -14.21
C HIS A 327 -10.36 -18.58 -13.59
N SER A 328 -9.60 -19.23 -12.70
CA SER A 328 -8.55 -18.55 -11.94
C SER A 328 -7.38 -19.46 -11.65
N VAL A 329 -6.22 -18.87 -11.40
CA VAL A 329 -5.17 -19.50 -10.59
C VAL A 329 -5.34 -19.03 -9.16
N ILE A 330 -5.36 -19.96 -8.22
CA ILE A 330 -5.48 -19.69 -6.79
C ILE A 330 -4.14 -19.98 -6.12
N ALA A 331 -3.50 -18.97 -5.57
CA ALA A 331 -2.41 -19.16 -4.61
C ALA A 331 -3.01 -19.28 -3.21
N ILE A 332 -2.71 -20.38 -2.51
CA ILE A 332 -3.15 -20.62 -1.15
C ILE A 332 -1.93 -20.47 -0.25
N ALA A 333 -1.98 -19.50 0.65
CA ALA A 333 -0.97 -19.24 1.66
C ALA A 333 -1.60 -19.35 3.07
N PRO A 334 -0.79 -19.49 4.14
CA PRO A 334 -1.28 -19.66 5.50
C PRO A 334 -2.27 -18.58 5.98
N ALA A 335 -2.05 -17.32 5.63
CA ALA A 335 -2.88 -16.19 6.10
C ALA A 335 -3.87 -15.63 5.06
N LEU A 336 -3.74 -16.00 3.78
CA LEU A 336 -4.54 -15.44 2.69
C LEU A 336 -4.65 -16.38 1.48
N THR A 337 -5.64 -16.11 0.64
CA THR A 337 -5.73 -16.67 -0.72
C THR A 337 -5.65 -15.55 -1.76
N ILE A 338 -5.02 -15.82 -2.89
CA ILE A 338 -4.90 -14.90 -4.03
C ILE A 338 -5.55 -15.58 -5.23
N HIS A 339 -6.67 -15.04 -5.70
CA HIS A 339 -7.39 -15.52 -6.87
C HIS A 339 -7.06 -14.58 -8.03
N THR A 340 -6.32 -15.07 -9.03
CA THR A 340 -6.02 -14.30 -10.25
C THR A 340 -6.80 -14.88 -11.41
N TYR A 341 -7.56 -14.04 -12.12
CA TYR A 341 -8.29 -14.48 -13.31
C TYR A 341 -7.34 -15.09 -14.36
N GLN A 342 -7.67 -16.28 -14.85
CA GLN A 342 -6.86 -17.00 -15.83
C GLN A 342 -7.14 -16.47 -17.23
N THR A 343 -6.13 -15.84 -17.85
CA THR A 343 -6.13 -15.50 -19.27
C THR A 343 -5.36 -16.56 -20.08
N PRO A 344 -5.65 -16.72 -21.39
CA PRO A 344 -4.81 -17.54 -22.26
C PRO A 344 -3.35 -17.06 -22.25
N GLY A 345 -2.42 -17.97 -21.98
CA GLY A 345 -0.98 -17.67 -21.95
C GLY A 345 -0.44 -17.12 -20.63
N LEU A 346 -1.29 -16.92 -19.60
CA LEU A 346 -0.81 -16.61 -18.26
C LEU A 346 -0.06 -17.79 -17.66
N ASN A 347 1.21 -17.56 -17.32
CA ASN A 347 2.06 -18.50 -16.58
C ASN A 347 2.07 -18.07 -15.11
N ALA A 348 1.69 -18.98 -14.21
CA ALA A 348 1.74 -18.77 -12.78
C ALA A 348 2.74 -19.74 -12.15
N GLN A 349 3.67 -19.22 -11.34
CA GLN A 349 4.68 -20.00 -10.64
C GLN A 349 4.98 -19.45 -9.24
N ILE A 350 5.55 -20.31 -8.40
CA ILE A 350 6.13 -19.91 -7.12
C ILE A 350 7.65 -19.80 -7.34
N GLU A 351 8.19 -18.59 -7.23
CA GLU A 351 9.62 -18.31 -7.33
C GLU A 351 10.27 -18.35 -5.94
N SER A 352 11.55 -18.71 -5.90
CA SER A 352 12.39 -18.55 -4.71
C SER A 352 12.87 -17.11 -4.61
N GLY A 353 12.29 -16.35 -3.68
CA GLY A 353 12.68 -14.98 -3.37
C GLY A 353 13.46 -14.86 -2.07
N TRP A 354 13.72 -13.61 -1.69
CA TRP A 354 14.43 -13.25 -0.46
C TRP A 354 13.74 -12.08 0.21
N ALA A 355 13.65 -12.12 1.53
CA ALA A 355 13.30 -10.96 2.35
C ALA A 355 14.42 -10.67 3.35
N SER A 356 14.51 -9.44 3.81
CA SER A 356 15.52 -8.99 4.74
C SER A 356 14.94 -8.01 5.73
N LYS A 357 14.65 -8.53 6.93
CA LYS A 357 14.23 -7.69 8.05
C LYS A 357 15.40 -6.95 8.72
N LYS A 358 16.64 -7.41 8.52
CA LYS A 358 17.84 -6.87 9.16
C LYS A 358 18.97 -6.71 8.18
N TYR A 359 19.77 -5.67 8.38
CA TYR A 359 21.00 -5.45 7.64
C TYR A 359 21.90 -6.70 7.57
N GLY A 360 22.32 -7.04 6.36
CA GLY A 360 23.24 -8.15 6.07
C GLY A 360 22.62 -9.54 6.21
N ILE A 361 21.33 -9.66 6.53
CA ILE A 361 20.64 -10.94 6.73
C ILE A 361 19.47 -11.02 5.75
N LYS A 362 19.51 -11.98 4.83
CA LYS A 362 18.39 -12.33 3.97
C LYS A 362 17.90 -13.75 4.26
N THR A 363 16.60 -13.93 4.24
CA THR A 363 15.91 -15.19 4.51
C THR A 363 15.11 -15.58 3.26
N PRO A 364 15.09 -16.86 2.86
CA PRO A 364 14.25 -17.31 1.75
C PRO A 364 12.78 -16.96 1.98
N ALA A 365 12.10 -16.51 0.93
CA ALA A 365 10.68 -16.15 0.97
C ALA A 365 9.99 -16.61 -0.32
N PRO A 366 8.74 -17.12 -0.26
CA PRO A 366 8.01 -17.50 -1.46
C PRO A 366 7.49 -16.26 -2.18
N VAL A 367 7.59 -16.26 -3.51
CA VAL A 367 7.06 -15.19 -4.35
C VAL A 367 6.11 -15.80 -5.37
N ILE A 368 4.88 -15.31 -5.44
CA ILE A 368 3.97 -15.66 -6.53
C ILE A 368 4.32 -14.78 -7.73
N ALA A 369 4.64 -15.38 -8.86
CA ALA A 369 4.89 -14.68 -10.12
C ALA A 369 3.87 -15.09 -11.17
N LEU A 370 3.28 -14.07 -11.81
CA LEU A 370 2.25 -14.18 -12.83
C LEU A 370 2.76 -13.46 -14.09
N THR A 371 3.19 -14.22 -15.08
CA THR A 371 3.81 -13.70 -16.29
C THR A 371 2.89 -13.86 -17.50
N GLN A 372 2.76 -12.80 -18.29
CA GLN A 372 2.07 -12.81 -19.57
C GLN A 372 2.88 -12.03 -20.60
N VAL A 373 2.91 -12.53 -21.84
CA VAL A 373 3.51 -11.84 -22.99
C VAL A 373 2.39 -11.42 -23.94
N GLN A 374 2.29 -10.14 -24.28
CA GLN A 374 1.24 -9.60 -25.15
C GLN A 374 1.77 -8.44 -25.99
N SER A 375 1.21 -8.27 -27.19
CA SER A 375 1.36 -7.08 -28.03
C SER A 375 0.18 -6.10 -27.93
N GLU A 376 -0.84 -6.46 -27.15
CA GLU A 376 -2.02 -5.64 -26.89
C GLU A 376 -2.15 -5.39 -25.39
N SER A 377 -2.88 -4.34 -25.04
CA SER A 377 -3.12 -3.98 -23.64
C SER A 377 -3.71 -5.15 -22.85
N LEU A 378 -3.22 -5.37 -21.63
CA LEU A 378 -3.64 -6.48 -20.79
C LEU A 378 -4.05 -6.00 -19.39
N CYS A 379 -4.81 -6.84 -18.69
CA CYS A 379 -5.24 -6.57 -17.32
C CYS A 379 -5.10 -7.82 -16.45
N PHE A 380 -4.25 -7.78 -15.43
CA PHE A 380 -4.32 -8.76 -14.35
C PHE A 380 -5.48 -8.38 -13.44
N CYS A 381 -6.35 -9.34 -13.14
CA CYS A 381 -7.49 -9.15 -12.23
C CYS A 381 -7.30 -10.09 -11.04
N THR A 382 -7.13 -9.52 -9.86
CA THR A 382 -6.74 -10.26 -8.66
C THR A 382 -7.67 -9.94 -7.50
N ALA A 383 -8.17 -10.98 -6.83
CA ALA A 383 -8.87 -10.86 -5.56
C ALA A 383 -8.04 -11.52 -4.45
N ILE A 384 -7.78 -10.82 -3.35
CA ILE A 384 -6.99 -11.30 -2.21
C ILE A 384 -7.85 -11.26 -0.96
N ALA A 385 -8.07 -12.41 -0.33
CA ALA A 385 -8.87 -12.52 0.88
C ALA A 385 -8.08 -13.18 2.01
N PRO A 386 -8.39 -12.84 3.28
CA PRO A 386 -7.92 -13.61 4.43
C PRO A 386 -8.24 -15.10 4.23
N SER A 387 -7.29 -15.97 4.56
CA SER A 387 -7.55 -17.41 4.60
C SER A 387 -8.55 -17.71 5.71
N THR A 388 -9.25 -18.83 5.59
CA THR A 388 -10.18 -19.35 6.60
C THR A 388 -9.43 -19.85 7.84
N ALA A 389 -8.75 -18.94 8.54
CA ALA A 389 -8.44 -19.11 9.95
C ALA A 389 -9.78 -19.23 10.73
N PRO A 390 -9.82 -19.87 11.92
CA PRO A 390 -11.05 -20.12 12.67
C PRO A 390 -11.89 -18.88 13.06
N GLN A 391 -11.45 -17.68 12.70
CA GLN A 391 -12.13 -16.40 12.92
C GLN A 391 -12.54 -15.67 11.61
N SER A 392 -12.11 -16.11 10.42
CA SER A 392 -12.52 -15.48 9.16
C SER A 392 -13.89 -16.02 8.74
N ASN A 393 -14.87 -15.12 8.67
CA ASN A 393 -16.19 -15.44 8.16
C ASN A 393 -16.30 -15.27 6.64
N LEU A 394 -15.20 -14.92 5.95
CA LEU A 394 -15.16 -14.70 4.51
C LEU A 394 -14.37 -15.82 3.83
N GLU A 395 -14.92 -16.34 2.74
CA GLU A 395 -14.23 -17.16 1.76
C GLU A 395 -14.55 -16.66 0.34
N ILE A 396 -13.54 -16.47 -0.50
CA ILE A 396 -13.74 -16.25 -1.94
C ILE A 396 -13.73 -17.61 -2.63
N LEU A 397 -14.83 -17.94 -3.31
CA LEU A 397 -14.98 -19.18 -4.05
C LEU A 397 -14.46 -19.04 -5.48
N SER A 398 -14.76 -17.93 -6.15
CA SER A 398 -14.28 -17.70 -7.52
C SER A 398 -14.19 -16.22 -7.91
N LEU A 399 -13.28 -15.93 -8.85
CA LEU A 399 -13.17 -14.67 -9.57
C LEU A 399 -13.33 -14.95 -11.06
N GLN A 400 -14.31 -14.31 -11.70
CA GLN A 400 -14.67 -14.60 -13.09
C GLN A 400 -14.79 -13.31 -13.90
N ARG A 401 -14.27 -13.31 -15.13
CA ARG A 401 -14.65 -12.31 -16.13
C ARG A 401 -15.94 -12.75 -16.81
N MET A 402 -16.96 -11.92 -16.75
CA MET A 402 -18.25 -12.13 -17.39
C MET A 402 -18.20 -11.60 -18.83
N ASN A 403 -18.90 -12.28 -19.74
CA ASN A 403 -19.02 -11.81 -21.11
C ASN A 403 -19.83 -10.51 -21.19
N ASP A 404 -19.28 -9.54 -21.90
CA ASP A 404 -19.99 -8.35 -22.34
C ASP A 404 -19.98 -8.25 -23.88
N PRO A 405 -21.14 -8.16 -24.56
CA PRO A 405 -21.19 -8.16 -26.02
C PRO A 405 -20.52 -6.94 -26.67
N THR A 406 -20.35 -5.85 -25.94
CA THR A 406 -19.85 -4.59 -26.49
C THR A 406 -18.33 -4.46 -26.39
N ASP A 407 -17.70 -5.28 -25.53
CA ASP A 407 -16.29 -5.18 -25.09
C ASP A 407 -15.87 -3.78 -24.59
N THR A 408 -16.85 -2.90 -24.31
CA THR A 408 -16.59 -1.56 -23.78
C THR A 408 -16.32 -1.59 -22.27
N ILE A 409 -16.72 -2.68 -21.61
CA ILE A 409 -16.56 -2.87 -20.17
C ILE A 409 -15.79 -4.16 -19.86
N LEU A 410 -15.05 -4.12 -18.76
CA LEU A 410 -14.58 -5.30 -18.05
C LEU A 410 -15.56 -5.56 -16.91
N LEU A 411 -16.31 -6.65 -17.00
CA LEU A 411 -17.23 -7.09 -15.95
C LEU A 411 -16.61 -8.27 -15.20
N LEU A 412 -16.34 -8.08 -13.91
CA LEU A 412 -15.86 -9.12 -13.01
C LEU A 412 -16.97 -9.55 -12.05
N ARG A 413 -17.02 -10.84 -11.71
CA ARG A 413 -17.83 -11.39 -10.62
C ARG A 413 -16.90 -12.01 -9.58
N VAL A 414 -17.04 -11.59 -8.33
CA VAL A 414 -16.51 -12.31 -7.17
C VAL A 414 -17.67 -13.04 -6.51
N GLU A 415 -17.53 -14.35 -6.36
CA GLU A 415 -18.46 -15.18 -5.62
C GLU A 415 -17.79 -15.64 -4.34
N GLY A 416 -18.50 -15.52 -3.21
CA GLY A 416 -17.95 -15.87 -1.91
C GLY A 416 -19.01 -16.27 -0.89
N ILE A 417 -18.52 -16.74 0.25
CA ILE A 417 -19.32 -17.05 1.42
C ILE A 417 -18.95 -16.03 2.49
N LEU A 418 -19.95 -15.35 3.05
CA LEU A 418 -19.82 -14.45 4.19
C LEU A 418 -20.77 -14.90 5.30
N ASN A 419 -20.24 -15.21 6.49
CA ASN A 419 -21.03 -15.71 7.63
C ASN A 419 -21.91 -16.93 7.26
N GLY A 420 -21.40 -17.84 6.42
CA GLY A 420 -22.12 -19.02 5.96
C GLY A 420 -23.19 -18.76 4.90
N GLN A 421 -23.32 -17.53 4.39
CA GLN A 421 -24.24 -17.18 3.31
C GLN A 421 -23.51 -16.79 2.04
N LEU A 422 -24.03 -17.19 0.88
CA LEU A 422 -23.49 -16.78 -0.41
C LEU A 422 -23.72 -15.29 -0.65
N PHE A 423 -22.72 -14.65 -1.25
CA PHE A 423 -22.83 -13.30 -1.82
C PHE A 423 -22.17 -13.25 -3.20
N TYR A 424 -22.57 -12.24 -3.98
CA TYR A 424 -22.02 -11.96 -5.30
C TYR A 424 -21.66 -10.49 -5.40
N ASP A 425 -20.39 -10.21 -5.64
CA ASP A 425 -19.95 -8.87 -6.01
C ASP A 425 -19.74 -8.79 -7.51
N TYR A 426 -20.29 -7.75 -8.14
CA TYR A 426 -20.05 -7.45 -9.55
C TYR A 426 -19.32 -6.13 -9.68
N PHE A 427 -18.25 -6.13 -10.47
CA PHE A 427 -17.44 -4.95 -10.72
C PHE A 427 -17.39 -4.67 -12.22
N CYS A 428 -17.94 -3.55 -12.62
CA CYS A 428 -17.93 -3.06 -13.98
C CYS A 428 -16.92 -1.92 -14.09
N PHE A 429 -15.94 -2.08 -15.00
CA PHE A 429 -14.96 -1.05 -15.30
C PHE A 429 -15.02 -0.68 -16.77
N SER A 430 -14.98 0.60 -17.11
CA SER A 430 -14.77 1.01 -18.50
C SER A 430 -13.39 0.53 -18.97
N GLN A 431 -13.32 -0.03 -20.18
CA GLN A 431 -12.06 -0.39 -20.83
C GLN A 431 -11.42 0.80 -21.57
N GLN A 432 -12.18 1.87 -21.77
CA GLN A 432 -11.73 3.09 -22.45
C GLN A 432 -11.58 4.25 -21.46
N ASN A 433 -10.90 5.31 -21.88
CA ASN A 433 -10.86 6.58 -21.13
C ASN A 433 -12.19 7.34 -21.16
N THR A 434 -13.27 6.75 -21.70
CA THR A 434 -14.62 7.31 -21.74
C THR A 434 -15.55 6.54 -20.78
N PRO A 435 -16.58 7.21 -20.22
CA PRO A 435 -17.61 6.52 -19.44
C PRO A 435 -18.31 5.45 -20.26
N ALA A 436 -18.49 4.26 -19.68
CA ALA A 436 -19.21 3.17 -20.31
C ALA A 436 -20.64 3.07 -19.76
N TRP A 437 -21.55 2.56 -20.59
CA TRP A 437 -22.91 2.23 -20.19
C TRP A 437 -22.96 0.80 -19.64
N PHE A 438 -23.69 0.63 -18.55
CA PHE A 438 -23.99 -0.65 -17.95
C PHE A 438 -25.47 -0.71 -17.61
N GLN A 439 -26.17 -1.71 -18.14
CA GLN A 439 -27.58 -1.94 -17.83
C GLN A 439 -27.79 -3.42 -17.51
N ARG A 440 -27.73 -3.79 -16.23
CA ARG A 440 -28.01 -5.14 -15.72
C ARG A 440 -28.50 -5.05 -14.29
N PHE A 441 -29.14 -6.11 -13.80
CA PHE A 441 -29.62 -6.20 -12.42
C PHE A 441 -30.59 -5.07 -12.05
N GLY A 442 -31.45 -4.64 -12.98
CA GLY A 442 -32.35 -3.50 -12.82
C GLY A 442 -31.64 -2.19 -12.47
N LEU A 443 -30.37 -2.06 -12.84
CA LEU A 443 -29.55 -0.88 -12.64
C LEU A 443 -29.03 -0.40 -13.98
N THR A 444 -29.22 0.89 -14.25
CA THR A 444 -28.62 1.61 -15.36
C THR A 444 -27.55 2.53 -14.82
N PHE A 445 -26.32 2.38 -15.31
CA PHE A 445 -25.16 3.14 -14.89
C PHE A 445 -24.42 3.71 -16.10
N ARG A 446 -23.89 4.91 -15.93
CA ARG A 446 -22.91 5.51 -16.84
C ARG A 446 -21.75 6.07 -16.03
N GLY A 447 -20.55 5.56 -16.25
CA GLY A 447 -19.34 6.00 -15.55
C GLY A 447 -18.13 5.13 -15.84
N HIS A 448 -17.07 5.28 -15.04
CA HIS A 448 -15.81 4.54 -15.24
C HIS A 448 -15.70 3.28 -14.39
N PHE A 449 -16.29 3.27 -13.20
CA PHE A 449 -16.30 2.12 -12.31
C PHE A 449 -17.61 2.05 -11.53
N LEU A 450 -18.17 0.85 -11.44
CA LEU A 450 -19.29 0.49 -10.60
C LEU A 450 -18.97 -0.85 -9.90
N GLY A 451 -19.07 -0.89 -8.59
CA GLY A 451 -19.11 -2.12 -7.80
C GLY A 451 -20.47 -2.27 -7.15
N ILE A 452 -21.05 -3.46 -7.20
CA ILE A 452 -22.30 -3.79 -6.50
C ILE A 452 -22.16 -5.11 -5.74
N ARG A 453 -22.84 -5.22 -4.60
CA ARG A 453 -23.04 -6.48 -3.89
C ARG A 453 -24.49 -6.91 -3.95
N ILE A 454 -24.70 -8.16 -4.29
CA ILE A 454 -25.99 -8.83 -4.29
C ILE A 454 -25.94 -10.02 -3.32
N ASP A 455 -26.99 -10.21 -2.53
CA ASP A 455 -27.11 -11.39 -1.66
C ASP A 455 -27.55 -12.66 -2.42
N HIS A 456 -27.61 -13.79 -1.71
CA HIS A 456 -28.07 -15.07 -2.28
C HIS A 456 -29.51 -15.07 -2.82
N GLN A 457 -30.32 -14.05 -2.50
CA GLN A 457 -31.70 -13.91 -2.98
C GLN A 457 -31.79 -12.99 -4.20
N GLY A 458 -30.67 -12.43 -4.67
CA GLY A 458 -30.66 -11.49 -5.79
C GLY A 458 -30.91 -10.03 -5.39
N LYS A 459 -30.91 -9.71 -4.09
CA LYS A 459 -31.15 -8.35 -3.60
C LYS A 459 -29.88 -7.52 -3.60
N LEU A 460 -29.91 -6.32 -4.18
CA LEU A 460 -28.82 -5.34 -4.09
C LEU A 460 -28.70 -4.83 -2.65
N ILE A 461 -27.53 -5.00 -2.05
CA ILE A 461 -27.27 -4.60 -0.66
C ILE A 461 -26.18 -3.54 -0.52
N TYR A 462 -25.38 -3.32 -1.57
CA TYR A 462 -24.32 -2.32 -1.59
C TYR A 462 -24.01 -1.85 -3.01
N LEU A 463 -23.61 -0.58 -3.13
CA LEU A 463 -23.13 0.03 -4.37
C LEU A 463 -21.98 1.01 -4.05
N ILE A 464 -20.94 0.97 -4.88
CA ILE A 464 -19.84 1.93 -4.91
C ILE A 464 -19.51 2.30 -6.37
N SER A 465 -19.08 3.53 -6.61
CA SER A 465 -18.73 3.98 -7.96
C SER A 465 -17.64 5.06 -7.95
N GLN A 466 -17.01 5.24 -9.11
CA GLN A 466 -16.12 6.37 -9.41
C GLN A 466 -16.66 7.12 -10.63
N LYS A 467 -16.80 8.45 -10.49
CA LYS A 467 -17.18 9.37 -11.58
C LYS A 467 -18.46 8.91 -12.30
N ALA A 468 -19.48 8.55 -11.51
CA ALA A 468 -20.80 8.25 -12.02
C ALA A 468 -21.42 9.51 -12.64
N GLN A 469 -21.78 9.44 -13.91
CA GLN A 469 -22.58 10.47 -14.58
C GLN A 469 -24.08 10.21 -14.40
N GLN A 470 -24.46 8.94 -14.25
CA GLN A 470 -25.84 8.52 -14.06
C GLN A 470 -25.88 7.19 -13.33
N ILE A 471 -26.76 7.08 -12.34
CA ILE A 471 -27.17 5.83 -11.69
C ILE A 471 -28.70 5.88 -11.59
N GLU A 472 -29.37 4.96 -12.24
CA GLU A 472 -30.80 4.73 -12.10
C GLU A 472 -31.02 3.29 -11.63
N ILE A 473 -31.93 3.11 -10.69
CA ILE A 473 -32.25 1.82 -10.09
C ILE A 473 -33.75 1.64 -10.21
N GLU A 474 -34.19 0.51 -10.74
CA GLU A 474 -35.61 0.17 -10.89
C GLU A 474 -36.32 0.20 -9.53
N THR A 475 -37.52 0.78 -9.48
CA THR A 475 -38.24 1.16 -8.24
C THR A 475 -38.57 0.01 -7.28
N ASP A 476 -38.46 -1.24 -7.73
CA ASP A 476 -38.73 -2.43 -6.91
C ASP A 476 -37.49 -2.92 -6.12
N PHE A 477 -36.33 -2.29 -6.28
CA PHE A 477 -35.16 -2.58 -5.46
C PHE A 477 -35.32 -2.06 -4.03
N GLN A 478 -35.60 -2.98 -3.10
CA GLN A 478 -35.53 -2.67 -1.68
C GLN A 478 -34.08 -2.57 -1.22
N PHE A 479 -33.62 -1.38 -0.82
CA PHE A 479 -32.35 -1.24 -0.12
C PHE A 479 -32.43 -1.81 1.30
N THR A 480 -31.36 -2.45 1.76
CA THR A 480 -31.14 -2.73 3.19
C THR A 480 -30.03 -1.87 3.80
N SER A 481 -29.23 -1.14 3.01
CA SER A 481 -28.24 -0.18 3.53
C SER A 481 -27.68 0.80 2.48
N GLU A 482 -26.99 1.84 2.97
CA GLU A 482 -26.53 3.09 2.33
C GLU A 482 -25.73 2.95 1.02
N VAL A 483 -25.78 4.00 0.20
CA VAL A 483 -25.00 4.15 -1.04
C VAL A 483 -23.74 4.97 -0.73
N GLU A 484 -22.54 4.42 -0.99
CA GLU A 484 -21.28 5.15 -0.82
C GLU A 484 -20.87 5.78 -2.17
N GLN A 485 -21.07 7.10 -2.28
CA GLN A 485 -20.89 7.86 -3.53
C GLN A 485 -19.79 8.91 -3.41
N SER A 486 -19.02 9.07 -4.48
CA SER A 486 -18.43 10.34 -4.87
C SER A 486 -19.27 10.94 -6.01
N ILE A 487 -20.38 11.62 -5.66
CA ILE A 487 -21.21 12.35 -6.64
C ILE A 487 -21.35 13.81 -6.20
N GLU A 488 -20.92 14.73 -7.08
CA GLU A 488 -21.46 16.09 -7.12
C GLU A 488 -22.88 16.00 -7.69
N TRP A 489 -23.90 16.24 -6.86
CA TRP A 489 -25.29 16.25 -7.32
C TRP A 489 -25.50 17.45 -8.25
N LEU A 490 -25.73 17.20 -9.54
CA LEU A 490 -26.59 18.07 -10.33
C LEU A 490 -28.00 17.55 -10.15
N VAL A 491 -28.72 18.20 -9.22
CA VAL A 491 -30.16 18.07 -9.01
C VAL A 491 -30.93 18.44 -10.27
#